data_AF-A0A1A0HK91-F1
#
_entry.id   AF-A0A1A0HK91-F1
#
_cell.length_a   1.000
_cell.length_b   1.000
_cell.length_c   1.000
_cell.angle_alpha   90.00
_cell.angle_beta   90.00
_cell.angle_gamma   90.00
#
_symmetry.space_group_name_H-M   'P 1'
#
loop_
_entity.id
_entity.type
_entity.pdbx_description
1 polymer ?
#
loop_
_entity_poly.entity_id
_entity_poly.type
_entity_poly.pdbx_seq_one_letter_code
_entity_poly.pdbx_strand_id
1 'polypeptide(L)'
;MSPKEILPESSLEIYLRFNDDMEKDYCLQITSETVFRDLFKVFQTLPISLRPNLFYDPQPVLFVVLTAPGYLTEDGALLFSYETGQEKYQKRVALDDVVAKQCWPGQLVLPVWRFNHFGYYMFISALVVWLYTDLPDFVSPTPGICLTNQMSYLLSWAAQKYNFNHIADVFIKDLQEPVNIGAQCAFFIFHIVKVLVVFFLVWSGMFNPTRLLRLGPQKKPVVTKETLIALGWTGSKRANADEYKDEYREYKIKEFGGMVPAHQASVFTKLKHLGVFLGDHEGFNTPVNPANKLSDMSDDKFVLSYDYFVKQGEFFEEFTAGKDAEQINEAIKQFRRYGLLHSGGVIADLVQKRKAAGDSKLD
;
A
#
# COMPACT_ATOMS: atom_id res chain seq x y z
N MET A 1 -1.11 -3.55 45.39
CA MET A 1 -0.96 -4.30 44.12
C MET A 1 0.42 -3.99 43.58
N SER A 2 1.30 -4.99 43.56
CA SER A 2 2.65 -4.85 42.98
C SER A 2 2.52 -4.56 41.47
N PRO A 3 3.30 -3.62 40.91
CA PRO A 3 3.41 -3.52 39.47
C PRO A 3 4.00 -4.84 38.98
N LYS A 4 3.20 -5.63 38.24
CA LYS A 4 3.76 -6.73 37.45
C LYS A 4 4.75 -6.08 36.50
N GLU A 5 6.04 -6.39 36.67
CA GLU A 5 7.03 -6.22 35.61
C GLU A 5 6.48 -6.93 34.37
N ILE A 6 6.05 -6.12 33.39
CA ILE A 6 5.74 -6.61 32.06
C ILE A 6 7.11 -6.95 31.47
N LEU A 7 7.49 -8.23 31.55
CA LEU A 7 8.62 -8.73 30.77
C LEU A 7 8.38 -8.31 29.31
N PRO A 8 9.38 -7.78 28.60
CA PRO A 8 9.21 -7.41 27.21
C PRO A 8 8.85 -8.68 26.43
N GLU A 9 7.58 -8.79 26.05
CA GLU A 9 7.15 -9.81 25.10
C GLU A 9 8.01 -9.64 23.85
N SER A 10 8.62 -10.73 23.39
CA SER A 10 9.45 -10.72 22.18
C SER A 10 8.62 -10.15 21.02
N SER A 11 8.94 -8.93 20.60
CA SER A 11 8.22 -8.25 19.53
C SER A 11 8.90 -8.49 18.20
N LEU A 12 8.10 -8.73 17.18
CA LEU A 12 8.53 -8.90 15.79
C LEU A 12 7.94 -7.76 14.96
N GLU A 13 8.67 -7.26 13.97
CA GLU A 13 8.13 -6.31 13.01
C GLU A 13 7.76 -7.03 11.70
N ILE A 14 6.62 -6.67 11.12
CA ILE A 14 6.18 -7.10 9.78
C ILE A 14 5.76 -5.86 8.98
N TYR A 15 5.64 -6.00 7.67
CA TYR A 15 5.10 -4.96 6.82
C TYR A 15 3.76 -5.39 6.24
N LEU A 16 2.81 -4.47 6.17
CA LEU A 16 1.50 -4.71 5.55
C LEU A 16 1.36 -3.80 4.33
N ARG A 17 1.23 -4.41 3.14
CA ARG A 17 0.98 -3.70 1.89
C ARG A 17 -0.49 -3.43 1.71
N PHE A 18 -0.88 -2.17 1.49
CA PHE A 18 -2.26 -1.85 1.13
C PHE A 18 -2.42 -1.63 -0.37
N ASN A 19 -3.53 -2.10 -0.93
CA ASN A 19 -3.91 -1.90 -2.34
C ASN A 19 -2.90 -2.41 -3.38
N ASP A 20 -2.08 -3.40 -3.01
CA ASP A 20 -0.98 -3.88 -3.86
C ASP A 20 -0.04 -2.75 -4.34
N ASP A 21 0.07 -1.69 -3.52
CA ASP A 21 0.85 -0.50 -3.82
C ASP A 21 2.13 -0.52 -2.98
N MET A 22 3.28 -0.57 -3.65
CA MET A 22 4.61 -0.57 -3.01
C MET A 22 4.86 0.69 -2.17
N GLU A 23 4.17 1.79 -2.49
CA GLU A 23 4.24 3.04 -1.71
C GLU A 23 3.42 2.97 -0.41
N LYS A 24 2.77 1.85 -0.13
CA LYS A 24 1.92 1.64 1.04
C LYS A 24 2.33 0.43 1.87
N ASP A 25 3.64 0.19 1.99
CA ASP A 25 4.22 -0.85 2.83
C ASP A 25 4.49 -0.35 4.25
N TYR A 26 3.51 -0.46 5.15
CA TYR A 26 3.60 0.08 6.51
C TYR A 26 4.11 -0.94 7.51
N CYS A 27 5.03 -0.53 8.39
CA CYS A 27 5.57 -1.36 9.45
C CYS A 27 4.60 -1.48 10.63
N LEU A 28 4.33 -2.72 11.02
CA LEU A 28 3.55 -3.11 12.19
C LEU A 28 4.43 -3.91 13.15
N GLN A 29 4.44 -3.51 14.42
CA GLN A 29 5.01 -4.27 15.51
C GLN A 29 3.97 -5.25 16.06
N ILE A 30 4.31 -6.53 16.10
CA ILE A 30 3.46 -7.62 16.57
C ILE A 30 4.15 -8.36 17.71
N THR A 31 3.38 -9.10 18.49
CA THR A 31 3.90 -9.98 19.54
C THR A 31 4.15 -11.38 18.98
N SER A 32 4.91 -12.21 19.70
CA SER A 32 5.17 -13.61 19.33
C SER A 32 3.90 -14.48 19.30
N GLU A 33 2.82 -14.04 19.94
CA GLU A 33 1.54 -14.75 20.00
C GLU A 33 0.53 -14.25 18.95
N THR A 34 0.85 -13.15 18.25
CA THR A 34 -0.07 -12.54 17.28
C THR A 34 -0.36 -13.52 16.13
N VAL A 35 -1.66 -13.73 15.85
CA VAL A 35 -2.13 -14.53 14.71
C VAL A 35 -2.58 -13.66 13.54
N PHE A 36 -2.64 -14.21 12.33
CA PHE A 36 -3.08 -13.43 11.15
C PHE A 36 -4.48 -12.82 11.29
N ARG A 37 -5.38 -13.47 12.04
CA ARG A 37 -6.72 -12.96 12.34
C ARG A 37 -6.69 -11.61 13.07
N ASP A 38 -5.69 -11.38 13.93
CA ASP A 38 -5.57 -10.12 14.66
C ASP A 38 -5.29 -8.93 13.74
N LEU A 39 -4.66 -9.17 12.58
CA LEU A 39 -4.36 -8.12 11.60
C LEU A 39 -5.62 -7.48 11.00
N PHE A 40 -6.79 -8.15 11.08
CA PHE A 40 -8.06 -7.55 10.70
C PHE A 40 -8.42 -6.30 11.53
N LYS A 41 -7.92 -6.19 12.77
CA LYS A 41 -8.11 -5.02 13.64
C LYS A 41 -7.66 -3.73 12.97
N VAL A 42 -6.62 -3.77 12.12
CA VAL A 42 -6.13 -2.62 11.34
C VAL A 42 -7.25 -2.05 10.46
N PHE A 43 -7.99 -2.91 9.76
CA PHE A 43 -9.07 -2.52 8.83
C PHE A 43 -10.35 -2.10 9.54
N GLN A 44 -10.54 -2.53 10.78
CA GLN A 44 -11.70 -2.16 11.61
C GLN A 44 -11.49 -0.82 12.33
N THR A 45 -10.26 -0.53 12.69
CA THR A 45 -9.93 0.60 13.57
C THR A 45 -9.60 1.87 12.79
N LEU A 46 -8.93 1.75 11.65
CA LEU A 46 -8.54 2.91 10.85
C LEU A 46 -9.74 3.48 10.07
N PRO A 47 -10.08 4.78 10.20
CA PRO A 47 -11.24 5.42 9.57
C PRO A 47 -10.97 5.77 8.09
N ILE A 48 -10.14 4.98 7.42
CA ILE A 48 -9.76 5.15 6.03
C ILE A 48 -10.16 3.90 5.23
N SER A 49 -10.55 4.10 3.98
CA SER A 49 -10.90 3.01 3.08
C SER A 49 -9.60 2.39 2.55
N LEU A 50 -9.20 1.26 3.14
CA LEU A 50 -7.98 0.53 2.77
C LEU A 50 -8.20 -0.51 1.66
N ARG A 51 -9.42 -0.63 1.15
CA ARG A 51 -9.75 -1.48 -0.01
C ARG A 51 -9.32 -0.83 -1.33
N PRO A 52 -9.05 -1.62 -2.38
CA PRO A 52 -8.59 -1.08 -3.66
C PRO A 52 -9.60 -0.13 -4.31
N ASN A 53 -10.87 -0.54 -4.41
CA ASN A 53 -11.95 0.30 -4.96
C ASN A 53 -13.32 -0.12 -4.39
N LEU A 54 -14.39 0.53 -4.88
CA LEU A 54 -15.77 0.29 -4.41
C LEU A 54 -16.26 -1.15 -4.64
N PHE A 55 -15.70 -1.85 -5.63
CA PHE A 55 -16.11 -3.18 -6.05
C PHE A 55 -15.44 -4.30 -5.24
N TYR A 56 -14.64 -3.96 -4.24
CA TYR A 56 -14.14 -4.92 -3.27
C TYR A 56 -14.92 -4.83 -1.96
N ASP A 57 -14.99 -5.97 -1.27
CA ASP A 57 -15.57 -6.03 0.06
C ASP A 57 -14.87 -5.04 1.02
N PRO A 58 -15.57 -4.52 2.05
CA PRO A 58 -14.99 -3.52 2.96
C PRO A 58 -13.81 -4.02 3.80
N GLN A 59 -13.69 -5.34 3.97
CA GLN A 59 -12.61 -6.00 4.68
C GLN A 59 -11.97 -7.08 3.81
N PRO A 60 -10.66 -7.34 3.96
CA PRO A 60 -10.04 -8.47 3.29
C PRO A 60 -10.57 -9.80 3.82
N VAL A 61 -10.37 -10.87 3.07
CA VAL A 61 -10.86 -12.23 3.40
C VAL A 61 -9.76 -13.05 4.07
N LEU A 62 -8.51 -12.88 3.63
CA LEU A 62 -7.35 -13.60 4.16
C LEU A 62 -6.08 -12.77 3.96
N PHE A 63 -4.96 -13.30 4.43
CA PHE A 63 -3.63 -12.73 4.22
C PHE A 63 -2.75 -13.73 3.47
N VAL A 64 -1.81 -13.20 2.70
CA VAL A 64 -0.70 -13.96 2.11
C VAL A 64 0.61 -13.34 2.53
N VAL A 65 1.62 -14.18 2.71
CA VAL A 65 3.00 -13.74 2.98
C VAL A 65 3.72 -13.65 1.65
N LEU A 66 4.30 -12.49 1.35
CA LEU A 66 5.01 -12.24 0.09
C LEU A 66 6.47 -12.62 0.26
N THR A 67 6.90 -13.69 -0.42
CA THR A 67 8.21 -14.34 -0.27
C THR A 67 9.13 -14.06 -1.47
N ALA A 68 8.95 -12.95 -2.17
CA ALA A 68 9.87 -12.58 -3.24
C ALA A 68 11.26 -12.29 -2.62
N PRO A 69 12.38 -12.72 -3.22
CA PRO A 69 13.69 -12.70 -2.58
C PRO A 69 14.12 -11.35 -2.00
N GLY A 70 13.81 -10.27 -2.71
CA GLY A 70 14.08 -8.90 -2.28
C GLY A 70 15.38 -8.33 -2.85
N TYR A 71 15.79 -7.21 -2.28
CA TYR A 71 17.00 -6.47 -2.60
C TYR A 71 17.88 -6.37 -1.35
N LEU A 72 19.12 -6.83 -1.44
CA LEU A 72 20.11 -6.71 -0.38
C LEU A 72 20.84 -5.37 -0.51
N THR A 73 20.73 -4.53 0.52
CA THR A 73 21.39 -3.21 0.55
C THR A 73 22.88 -3.32 0.84
N GLU A 74 23.62 -2.22 0.64
CA GLU A 74 25.06 -2.10 0.93
C GLU A 74 25.42 -2.55 2.36
N ASP A 75 24.52 -2.30 3.31
CA ASP A 75 24.75 -2.49 4.73
C ASP A 75 23.94 -3.66 5.32
N GLY A 76 23.43 -4.55 4.46
CA GLY A 76 22.83 -5.81 4.92
C GLY A 76 21.36 -5.75 5.32
N ALA A 77 20.65 -4.70 4.91
CA ALA A 77 19.19 -4.69 5.01
C ALA A 77 18.55 -5.39 3.81
N LEU A 78 17.33 -5.89 4.00
CA LEU A 78 16.51 -6.42 2.93
C LEU A 78 15.34 -5.49 2.59
N LEU A 79 15.25 -5.07 1.33
CA LEU A 79 14.11 -4.33 0.80
C LEU A 79 13.26 -5.25 -0.09
N PHE A 80 12.01 -4.88 -0.30
CA PHE A 80 11.12 -5.65 -1.15
C PHE A 80 11.45 -5.45 -2.63
N SER A 81 11.39 -6.51 -3.42
CA SER A 81 11.57 -6.44 -4.86
C SER A 81 10.25 -6.09 -5.57
N TYR A 82 10.36 -5.71 -6.85
CA TYR A 82 9.21 -5.33 -7.68
C TYR A 82 8.30 -6.51 -8.02
N GLU A 83 8.82 -7.74 -7.92
CA GLU A 83 8.13 -8.99 -8.27
C GLU A 83 7.26 -9.53 -7.14
N THR A 84 7.15 -8.82 -6.03
CA THR A 84 6.35 -9.19 -4.85
C THR A 84 4.89 -9.53 -5.16
N GLY A 85 4.32 -8.97 -6.24
CA GLY A 85 2.96 -9.27 -6.69
C GLY A 85 2.78 -10.61 -7.43
N GLN A 86 3.86 -11.29 -7.84
CA GLN A 86 3.76 -12.54 -8.61
C GLN A 86 3.21 -13.70 -7.75
N GLU A 87 2.26 -14.46 -8.30
CA GLU A 87 1.58 -15.54 -7.57
C GLU A 87 2.55 -16.61 -7.01
N LYS A 88 3.66 -16.88 -7.72
CA LYS A 88 4.70 -17.83 -7.26
C LYS A 88 5.35 -17.45 -5.93
N TYR A 89 5.34 -16.15 -5.58
CA TYR A 89 5.89 -15.64 -4.33
C TYR A 89 4.80 -15.34 -3.28
N GLN A 90 3.56 -15.80 -3.49
CA GLN A 90 2.48 -15.62 -2.55
C GLN A 90 2.25 -16.91 -1.76
N LYS A 91 2.74 -16.94 -0.52
CA LYS A 91 2.49 -18.04 0.41
C LYS A 91 1.17 -17.81 1.15
N ARG A 92 0.18 -18.67 0.90
CA ARG A 92 -1.08 -18.68 1.67
C ARG A 92 -0.84 -19.14 3.11
N VAL A 93 -1.51 -18.49 4.04
CA VAL A 93 -1.45 -18.78 5.48
C VAL A 93 -2.86 -18.91 6.05
N ALA A 94 -3.03 -19.72 7.09
CA ALA A 94 -4.30 -19.80 7.80
C ALA A 94 -4.45 -18.60 8.74
N LEU A 95 -5.68 -18.18 8.98
CA LEU A 95 -5.96 -17.03 9.86
C LEU A 95 -5.54 -17.26 11.31
N ASP A 96 -5.52 -18.51 11.75
CA ASP A 96 -5.16 -18.90 13.11
C ASP A 96 -3.67 -19.28 13.23
N ASP A 97 -2.90 -19.16 12.14
CA ASP A 97 -1.45 -19.32 12.20
C ASP A 97 -0.81 -18.14 12.93
N VAL A 98 0.19 -18.44 13.76
CA VAL A 98 1.03 -17.44 14.43
C VAL A 98 1.95 -16.78 13.41
N VAL A 99 1.91 -15.46 13.31
CA VAL A 99 2.63 -14.70 12.28
C VAL A 99 4.14 -14.92 12.40
N ALA A 100 4.69 -14.90 13.63
CA ALA A 100 6.12 -15.08 13.88
C ALA A 100 6.68 -16.46 13.45
N LYS A 101 5.81 -17.45 13.23
CA LYS A 101 6.21 -18.77 12.71
C LYS A 101 6.16 -18.85 11.19
N GLN A 102 5.47 -17.92 10.53
CA GLN A 102 5.25 -17.93 9.08
C GLN A 102 6.04 -16.85 8.33
N CYS A 103 6.54 -15.85 9.05
CA CYS A 103 7.21 -14.67 8.50
C CYS A 103 8.62 -14.50 9.09
N TRP A 104 9.58 -14.06 8.27
CA TRP A 104 10.82 -13.48 8.79
C TRP A 104 10.56 -12.10 9.43
N PRO A 105 11.46 -11.62 10.32
CA PRO A 105 11.48 -10.22 10.71
C PRO A 105 11.52 -9.30 9.50
N GLY A 106 10.57 -8.37 9.44
CA GLY A 106 10.41 -7.42 8.34
C GLY A 106 9.82 -8.01 7.06
N GLN A 107 9.23 -9.22 7.09
CA GLN A 107 8.54 -9.80 5.94
C GLN A 107 7.29 -8.98 5.56
N LEU A 108 6.99 -8.93 4.27
CA LEU A 108 5.78 -8.32 3.74
C LEU A 108 4.58 -9.27 3.77
N VAL A 109 3.45 -8.76 4.23
CA VAL A 109 2.15 -9.41 4.26
C VAL A 109 1.19 -8.61 3.38
N LEU A 110 0.39 -9.31 2.57
CA LEU A 110 -0.60 -8.71 1.68
C LEU A 110 -2.02 -9.17 2.08
N PRO A 111 -2.95 -8.24 2.36
CA PRO A 111 -4.36 -8.54 2.53
C PRO A 111 -4.99 -8.91 1.18
N VAL A 112 -5.68 -10.04 1.12
CA VAL A 112 -6.40 -10.51 -0.08
C VAL A 112 -7.85 -10.10 -0.01
N TRP A 113 -8.29 -9.41 -1.06
CA TRP A 113 -9.64 -8.86 -1.16
C TRP A 113 -10.52 -9.73 -2.04
N ARG A 114 -11.81 -9.82 -1.68
CA ARG A 114 -12.81 -10.45 -2.53
C ARG A 114 -13.48 -9.39 -3.38
N PHE A 115 -13.53 -9.67 -4.69
CA PHE A 115 -14.26 -8.85 -5.63
C PHE A 115 -15.77 -9.10 -5.50
N ASN A 116 -16.53 -8.03 -5.32
CA ASN A 116 -17.98 -8.02 -5.28
C ASN A 116 -18.54 -7.90 -6.71
N HIS A 117 -18.65 -9.04 -7.39
CA HIS A 117 -19.20 -9.12 -8.74
C HIS A 117 -20.62 -8.54 -8.84
N PHE A 118 -21.46 -8.78 -7.83
CA PHE A 118 -22.82 -8.25 -7.83
C PHE A 118 -22.83 -6.72 -7.83
N GLY A 119 -22.06 -6.09 -6.95
CA GLY A 119 -21.94 -4.64 -6.87
C GLY A 119 -21.37 -4.04 -8.16
N TYR A 120 -20.37 -4.68 -8.76
CA TYR A 120 -19.77 -4.28 -10.03
C TYR A 120 -20.78 -4.32 -11.19
N TYR A 121 -21.46 -5.45 -11.40
CA TYR A 121 -22.42 -5.58 -12.49
C TYR A 121 -23.66 -4.72 -12.26
N MET A 122 -24.13 -4.57 -11.01
CA MET A 122 -25.23 -3.65 -10.70
C MET A 122 -24.86 -2.20 -11.04
N PHE A 123 -23.63 -1.78 -10.73
CA PHE A 123 -23.14 -0.45 -11.09
C PHE A 123 -23.04 -0.27 -12.62
N ILE A 124 -22.51 -1.26 -13.34
CA ILE A 124 -22.48 -1.23 -14.81
C ILE A 124 -23.90 -1.17 -15.38
N SER A 125 -24.81 -2.00 -14.89
CA SER A 125 -26.22 -1.97 -15.30
C SER A 125 -26.85 -0.61 -15.06
N ALA A 126 -26.56 0.04 -13.93
CA ALA A 126 -27.05 1.40 -13.67
C ALA A 126 -26.49 2.41 -14.69
N LEU A 127 -25.21 2.33 -15.04
CA LEU A 127 -24.60 3.18 -16.07
C LEU A 127 -25.17 2.90 -17.48
N VAL A 128 -25.42 1.64 -17.81
CA VAL A 128 -26.03 1.24 -19.10
C VAL A 128 -27.48 1.69 -19.17
N VAL A 129 -28.26 1.54 -18.10
CA VAL A 129 -29.63 2.06 -18.02
C VAL A 129 -29.63 3.59 -18.16
N TRP A 130 -28.68 4.28 -17.55
CA TRP A 130 -28.53 5.72 -17.72
C TRP A 130 -28.23 6.09 -19.18
N LEU A 131 -27.25 5.42 -19.82
CA LEU A 131 -26.98 5.63 -21.25
C LEU A 131 -28.19 5.31 -22.13
N TYR A 132 -28.96 4.27 -21.79
CA TYR A 132 -30.19 3.92 -22.50
C TYR A 132 -31.23 5.04 -22.41
N THR A 133 -31.42 5.64 -21.23
CA THR A 133 -32.35 6.77 -21.09
C THR A 133 -31.93 7.97 -21.92
N ASP A 134 -30.62 8.19 -22.09
CA ASP A 134 -30.07 9.33 -22.82
C ASP A 134 -29.87 9.06 -24.33
N LEU A 135 -30.42 7.94 -24.86
CA LEU A 135 -30.38 7.66 -26.31
C LEU A 135 -31.05 8.79 -27.11
N PRO A 136 -30.52 9.14 -28.30
CA PRO A 136 -31.20 10.07 -29.20
C PRO A 136 -32.64 9.63 -29.49
N ASP A 137 -33.58 10.57 -29.48
CA ASP A 137 -35.01 10.27 -29.58
C ASP A 137 -35.39 9.53 -30.87
N PHE A 138 -34.63 9.73 -31.96
CA PHE A 138 -34.86 9.05 -33.23
C PHE A 138 -34.41 7.58 -33.25
N VAL A 139 -33.61 7.15 -32.26
CA VAL A 139 -33.14 5.76 -32.09
C VAL A 139 -33.80 5.09 -30.89
N SER A 140 -34.16 5.88 -29.87
CA SER A 140 -34.70 5.38 -28.62
C SER A 140 -36.02 4.62 -28.86
N PRO A 141 -36.16 3.37 -28.37
CA PRO A 141 -37.44 2.65 -28.39
C PRO A 141 -38.53 3.34 -27.55
N THR A 142 -38.12 4.22 -26.63
CA THR A 142 -38.99 4.99 -25.73
C THR A 142 -38.52 6.45 -25.73
N PRO A 143 -38.82 7.23 -26.78
CA PRO A 143 -38.38 8.62 -26.87
C PRO A 143 -38.87 9.45 -25.68
N GLY A 144 -38.08 10.44 -25.23
CA GLY A 144 -38.46 11.35 -24.16
C GLY A 144 -38.29 10.85 -22.72
N ILE A 145 -37.80 9.62 -22.48
CA ILE A 145 -37.50 9.11 -21.11
C ILE A 145 -36.16 9.59 -20.55
N CYS A 146 -35.44 10.45 -21.27
CA CYS A 146 -34.16 11.02 -20.87
C CYS A 146 -34.14 11.43 -19.40
N LEU A 147 -33.20 10.87 -18.64
CA LEU A 147 -33.11 11.11 -17.20
C LEU A 147 -32.87 12.60 -16.93
N THR A 148 -32.15 13.28 -17.83
CA THR A 148 -31.95 14.73 -17.79
C THR A 148 -33.29 15.47 -17.88
N ASN A 149 -34.20 15.03 -18.75
CA ASN A 149 -35.53 15.64 -18.86
C ASN A 149 -36.35 15.42 -17.58
N GLN A 150 -36.30 14.20 -17.02
CA GLN A 150 -36.98 13.89 -15.76
C GLN A 150 -36.41 14.71 -14.58
N MET A 151 -35.10 14.93 -14.55
CA MET A 151 -34.46 15.80 -13.56
C MET A 151 -34.90 17.26 -13.74
N SER A 152 -34.97 17.76 -14.97
CA SER A 152 -35.48 19.10 -15.27
C SER A 152 -36.94 19.25 -14.83
N TYR A 153 -37.82 18.27 -15.09
CA TYR A 153 -39.20 18.27 -14.58
C TYR A 153 -39.24 18.29 -13.04
N LEU A 154 -38.39 17.51 -12.37
CA LEU A 154 -38.30 17.49 -10.91
C LEU A 154 -37.80 18.84 -10.35
N LEU A 155 -36.81 19.45 -10.98
CA LEU A 155 -36.28 20.76 -10.61
C LEU A 155 -37.30 21.87 -10.86
N SER A 156 -38.04 21.84 -11.97
CA SER A 156 -39.16 22.75 -12.22
C SER A 156 -40.25 22.63 -11.16
N TRP A 157 -40.64 21.40 -10.80
CA TRP A 157 -41.60 21.15 -9.73
C TRP A 157 -41.11 21.67 -8.37
N ALA A 158 -39.84 21.42 -8.04
CA ALA A 158 -39.23 21.93 -6.82
C ALA A 158 -39.17 23.47 -6.82
N ALA A 159 -38.76 24.09 -7.92
CA ALA A 159 -38.69 25.54 -8.07
C ALA A 159 -40.07 26.19 -7.90
N GLN A 160 -41.13 25.62 -8.50
CA GLN A 160 -42.51 26.08 -8.29
C GLN A 160 -42.93 25.97 -6.81
N LYS A 161 -42.58 24.87 -6.15
CA LYS A 161 -42.90 24.65 -4.73
C LYS A 161 -42.24 25.68 -3.80
N TYR A 162 -41.07 26.21 -4.16
CA TYR A 162 -40.37 27.25 -3.41
C TYR A 162 -40.56 28.67 -3.98
N ASN A 163 -41.59 28.88 -4.83
CA ASN A 163 -41.95 30.16 -5.44
C ASN A 163 -40.90 30.78 -6.40
N PHE A 164 -40.01 29.96 -6.97
CA PHE A 164 -39.07 30.37 -8.02
C PHE A 164 -39.66 30.13 -9.43
N ASN A 165 -40.84 30.69 -9.70
CA ASN A 165 -41.61 30.40 -10.93
C ASN A 165 -40.86 30.75 -12.22
N HIS A 166 -40.12 31.87 -12.24
CA HIS A 166 -39.28 32.24 -13.39
C HIS A 166 -38.23 31.16 -13.72
N ILE A 167 -37.64 30.53 -12.72
CA ILE A 167 -36.63 29.47 -12.92
C ILE A 167 -37.31 28.22 -13.48
N ALA A 168 -38.49 27.87 -12.97
CA ALA A 168 -39.26 26.73 -13.46
C ALA A 168 -39.65 26.88 -14.94
N ASP A 169 -40.06 28.09 -15.36
CA ASP A 169 -40.44 28.39 -16.74
C ASP A 169 -39.26 28.28 -17.71
N VAL A 170 -38.05 28.68 -17.29
CA VAL A 170 -36.82 28.51 -18.08
C VAL A 170 -36.55 27.03 -18.35
N PHE A 171 -36.64 26.17 -17.33
CA PHE A 171 -36.43 24.73 -17.50
C PHE A 171 -37.50 24.09 -18.39
N ILE A 172 -38.77 24.49 -18.27
CA ILE A 172 -39.86 23.94 -19.10
C ILE A 172 -39.70 24.36 -20.56
N LYS A 173 -39.30 25.62 -20.80
CA LYS A 173 -39.10 26.13 -22.16
C LYS A 173 -37.95 25.41 -22.86
N ASP A 174 -36.84 25.21 -22.18
CA ASP A 174 -35.67 24.48 -22.69
C ASP A 174 -36.02 23.03 -23.08
N LEU A 175 -36.90 22.37 -22.31
CA LEU A 175 -37.40 21.02 -22.62
C LEU A 175 -38.29 20.95 -23.87
N GLN A 176 -38.91 22.06 -24.27
CA GLN A 176 -39.87 22.11 -25.39
C GLN A 176 -39.21 22.48 -26.72
N GLU A 177 -37.97 22.96 -26.72
CA GLU A 177 -37.27 23.35 -27.93
C GLU A 177 -36.74 22.10 -28.68
N PRO A 178 -37.16 21.87 -29.94
CA PRO A 178 -36.77 20.68 -30.68
C PRO A 178 -35.29 20.73 -31.07
N VAL A 179 -34.52 19.75 -30.58
CA VAL A 179 -33.09 19.61 -30.89
C VAL A 179 -32.91 18.82 -32.19
N ASN A 180 -32.05 19.31 -33.09
CA ASN A 180 -31.77 18.63 -34.35
C ASN A 180 -30.99 17.31 -34.16
N ILE A 181 -31.06 16.40 -35.14
CA ILE A 181 -30.43 15.07 -35.08
C ILE A 181 -28.92 15.15 -34.79
N GLY A 182 -28.22 16.08 -35.42
CA GLY A 182 -26.77 16.25 -35.24
C GLY A 182 -26.40 16.62 -33.80
N ALA A 183 -27.14 17.53 -33.18
CA ALA A 183 -26.94 17.92 -31.79
C ALA A 183 -27.31 16.77 -30.84
N GLN A 184 -28.38 16.02 -31.09
CA GLN A 184 -28.71 14.82 -30.29
C GLN A 184 -27.58 13.79 -30.30
N CYS A 185 -26.98 13.53 -31.47
CA CYS A 185 -25.81 12.65 -31.57
C CYS A 185 -24.60 13.20 -30.80
N ALA A 186 -24.33 14.50 -30.91
CA ALA A 186 -23.23 15.15 -30.18
C ALA A 186 -23.43 15.07 -28.67
N PHE A 187 -24.64 15.36 -28.17
CA PHE A 187 -24.99 15.23 -26.76
C PHE A 187 -24.83 13.79 -26.27
N PHE A 188 -25.26 12.80 -27.05
CA PHE A 188 -25.10 11.40 -26.67
C PHE A 188 -23.62 10.97 -26.58
N ILE A 189 -22.76 11.44 -27.49
CA ILE A 189 -21.31 11.22 -27.40
C ILE A 189 -20.75 11.78 -26.08
N PHE A 190 -21.13 13.00 -25.71
CA PHE A 190 -20.75 13.57 -24.40
C PHE A 190 -21.24 12.71 -23.23
N HIS A 191 -22.44 12.11 -23.33
CA HIS A 191 -22.97 11.21 -22.32
C HIS A 191 -22.14 9.92 -22.18
N ILE A 192 -21.70 9.32 -23.30
CA ILE A 192 -20.80 8.16 -23.27
C ILE A 192 -19.50 8.53 -22.56
N VAL A 193 -18.86 9.64 -22.95
CA VAL A 193 -17.61 10.09 -22.32
C VAL A 193 -17.81 10.34 -20.82
N LYS A 194 -18.89 11.03 -20.44
CA LYS A 194 -19.26 11.27 -19.03
C LYS A 194 -19.36 9.96 -18.24
N VAL A 195 -20.08 8.97 -18.77
CA VAL A 195 -20.27 7.67 -18.12
C VAL A 195 -18.95 6.89 -18.00
N LEU A 196 -18.11 6.93 -19.03
CA LEU A 196 -16.76 6.35 -18.97
C LEU A 196 -15.89 7.02 -17.91
N VAL A 197 -15.95 8.35 -17.79
CA VAL A 197 -15.23 9.10 -16.75
C VAL A 197 -15.74 8.71 -15.36
N VAL A 198 -17.05 8.65 -15.15
CA VAL A 198 -17.65 8.22 -13.88
C VAL A 198 -17.21 6.80 -13.53
N PHE A 199 -17.27 5.87 -14.50
CA PHE A 199 -16.80 4.51 -14.32
C PHE A 199 -15.33 4.48 -13.92
N PHE A 200 -14.48 5.19 -14.66
CA PHE A 200 -13.05 5.27 -14.39
C PHE A 200 -12.75 5.80 -12.98
N LEU A 201 -13.39 6.88 -12.55
CA LEU A 201 -13.19 7.47 -11.21
C LEU A 201 -13.59 6.51 -10.08
N VAL A 202 -14.64 5.71 -10.25
CA VAL A 202 -15.07 4.72 -9.26
C VAL A 202 -14.18 3.48 -9.30
N TRP A 203 -13.82 3.01 -10.49
CA TRP A 203 -12.99 1.82 -10.69
C TRP A 203 -11.54 2.02 -10.23
N SER A 204 -10.96 3.21 -10.48
CA SER A 204 -9.62 3.58 -10.00
C SER A 204 -9.56 3.85 -8.49
N GLY A 205 -10.72 3.91 -7.80
CA GLY A 205 -10.79 4.21 -6.38
C GLY A 205 -10.62 5.69 -6.03
N MET A 206 -10.49 6.59 -7.02
CA MET A 206 -10.41 8.04 -6.80
C MET A 206 -11.68 8.62 -6.16
N PHE A 207 -12.83 8.01 -6.43
CA PHE A 207 -14.12 8.42 -5.90
C PHE A 207 -14.82 7.29 -5.15
N ASN A 208 -15.20 7.53 -3.89
CA ASN A 208 -15.96 6.60 -3.08
C ASN A 208 -17.33 7.20 -2.67
N PRO A 209 -18.41 6.92 -3.42
CA PRO A 209 -19.73 7.50 -3.20
C PRO A 209 -20.38 7.06 -1.87
N THR A 210 -19.87 6.00 -1.24
CA THR A 210 -20.41 5.53 0.05
C THR A 210 -20.23 6.55 1.18
N ARG A 211 -19.34 7.54 1.02
CA ARG A 211 -19.23 8.68 1.96
C ARG A 211 -20.36 9.69 1.81
N LEU A 212 -20.93 9.85 0.61
CA LEU A 212 -22.01 10.80 0.32
C LEU A 212 -23.40 10.24 0.65
N LEU A 213 -23.59 8.93 0.46
CA LEU A 213 -24.88 8.26 0.67
C LEU A 213 -25.14 7.86 2.14
N ARG A 214 -24.18 8.05 3.04
CA ARG A 214 -24.38 7.84 4.49
C ARG A 214 -25.13 9.04 5.08
N LEU A 215 -26.45 9.02 4.96
CA LEU A 215 -27.37 9.96 5.59
C LEU A 215 -27.44 9.68 7.11
N GLY A 216 -26.45 10.13 7.87
CA GLY A 216 -26.47 10.09 9.33
C GLY A 216 -25.19 10.65 9.98
N PRO A 217 -25.28 11.30 11.15
CA PRO A 217 -24.11 11.79 11.87
C PRO A 217 -23.32 10.63 12.45
N GLN A 218 -22.41 10.05 11.68
CA GLN A 218 -21.40 9.16 12.25
C GLN A 218 -20.31 10.01 12.90
N LYS A 219 -20.14 9.88 14.22
CA LYS A 219 -18.94 10.37 14.90
C LYS A 219 -17.75 9.70 14.21
N LYS A 220 -16.89 10.49 13.57
CA LYS A 220 -15.63 9.97 13.02
C LYS A 220 -14.91 9.25 14.17
N PRO A 221 -14.50 7.98 14.01
CA PRO A 221 -13.63 7.35 14.99
C PRO A 221 -12.40 8.25 15.15
N VAL A 222 -12.21 8.81 16.34
CA VAL A 222 -11.02 9.59 16.63
C VAL A 222 -9.92 8.58 16.87
N VAL A 223 -9.07 8.37 15.88
CA VAL A 223 -7.87 7.55 16.05
C VAL A 223 -6.90 8.34 16.91
N THR A 224 -6.68 7.87 18.13
CA THR A 224 -5.68 8.44 19.03
C THR A 224 -4.32 7.78 18.82
N LYS A 225 -3.25 8.38 19.35
CA LYS A 225 -1.91 7.79 19.30
C LYS A 225 -1.87 6.41 19.98
N GLU A 226 -2.59 6.26 21.07
CA GLU A 226 -2.71 5.01 21.85
C GLU A 226 -3.39 3.93 21.01
N THR A 227 -4.34 4.32 20.16
CA THR A 227 -5.03 3.42 19.23
C THR A 227 -4.04 2.88 18.19
N LEU A 228 -3.19 3.74 17.62
CA LEU A 228 -2.14 3.34 16.69
C LEU A 228 -1.10 2.44 17.36
N ILE A 229 -0.69 2.76 18.59
CA ILE A 229 0.23 1.93 19.37
C ILE A 229 -0.38 0.55 19.64
N ALA A 230 -1.67 0.48 20.00
CA ALA A 230 -2.37 -0.78 20.24
C ALA A 230 -2.51 -1.65 18.98
N LEU A 231 -2.52 -1.03 17.79
CA LEU A 231 -2.45 -1.74 16.51
C LEU A 231 -1.03 -2.19 16.13
N GLY A 232 -0.02 -1.78 16.88
CA GLY A 232 1.39 -1.96 16.50
C GLY A 232 1.86 -1.00 15.41
N TRP A 233 1.08 0.04 15.09
CA TRP A 233 1.39 0.95 13.99
C TRP A 233 2.59 1.84 14.32
N THR A 234 3.69 1.65 13.59
CA THR A 234 4.94 2.38 13.86
C THR A 234 5.02 3.75 13.16
N GLY A 235 4.21 3.96 12.12
CA GLY A 235 4.25 5.17 11.28
C GLY A 235 5.38 5.18 10.24
N SER A 236 6.20 4.12 10.17
CA SER A 236 7.25 3.97 9.16
C SER A 236 6.74 3.19 7.94
N LYS A 237 7.17 3.62 6.75
CA LYS A 237 6.98 2.92 5.48
C LYS A 237 8.32 2.28 5.06
N ARG A 238 8.31 1.06 4.50
CA ARG A 238 9.52 0.50 3.87
C ARG A 238 9.86 1.26 2.60
N ALA A 239 11.13 1.49 2.34
CA ALA A 239 11.59 2.08 1.09
C ALA A 239 11.69 1.01 -0.02
N ASN A 240 11.46 1.43 -1.26
CA ASN A 240 11.86 0.64 -2.42
C ASN A 240 13.39 0.79 -2.69
N ALA A 241 13.93 -0.03 -3.58
CA ALA A 241 15.37 -0.06 -3.86
C ALA A 241 15.89 1.28 -4.42
N ASP A 242 15.06 2.04 -5.13
CA ASP A 242 15.48 3.30 -5.75
C ASP A 242 15.44 4.46 -4.74
N GLU A 243 14.38 4.55 -3.90
CA GLU A 243 14.33 5.44 -2.74
C GLU A 243 15.53 5.22 -1.80
N TYR A 244 15.92 3.97 -1.58
CA TYR A 244 17.10 3.64 -0.78
C TYR A 244 18.39 4.14 -1.41
N LYS A 245 18.61 3.89 -2.71
CA LYS A 245 19.83 4.33 -3.41
C LYS A 245 19.98 5.84 -3.33
N ASP A 246 18.91 6.59 -3.51
CA ASP A 246 18.95 8.05 -3.47
C ASP A 246 19.27 8.56 -2.06
N GLU A 247 18.54 8.07 -1.04
CA GLU A 247 18.79 8.42 0.36
C GLU A 247 20.22 8.05 0.81
N TYR A 248 20.69 6.85 0.44
CA TYR A 248 22.01 6.38 0.83
C TYR A 248 23.13 7.23 0.24
N ARG A 249 22.99 7.66 -1.01
CA ARG A 249 23.96 8.58 -1.64
C ARG A 249 24.00 9.91 -0.90
N GLU A 250 22.84 10.51 -0.64
CA GLU A 250 22.75 11.78 0.09
C GLU A 250 23.34 11.65 1.49
N TYR A 251 23.00 10.56 2.18
CA TYR A 251 23.51 10.23 3.50
C TYR A 251 25.04 10.17 3.51
N LYS A 252 25.66 9.34 2.65
CA LYS A 252 27.11 9.22 2.57
C LYS A 252 27.79 10.52 2.15
N ILE A 253 27.25 11.25 1.17
CA ILE A 253 27.82 12.55 0.76
C ILE A 253 27.85 13.53 1.94
N LYS A 254 26.78 13.54 2.76
CA LYS A 254 26.71 14.38 3.96
C LYS A 254 27.73 13.97 5.01
N GLU A 255 28.00 12.67 5.19
CA GLU A 255 29.04 12.18 6.11
C GLU A 255 30.44 12.66 5.74
N PHE A 256 30.74 12.79 4.44
CA PHE A 256 32.02 13.32 3.97
C PHE A 256 32.10 14.86 4.00
N GLY A 257 31.07 15.57 4.45
CA GLY A 257 31.06 17.03 4.50
C GLY A 257 30.68 17.71 3.18
N GLY A 258 30.00 16.98 2.29
CA GLY A 258 29.46 17.49 1.04
C GLY A 258 30.05 16.86 -0.23
N MET A 259 29.59 17.34 -1.37
CA MET A 259 29.87 16.73 -2.68
C MET A 259 31.36 16.79 -3.08
N VAL A 260 32.06 17.89 -2.77
CA VAL A 260 33.46 18.08 -3.15
C VAL A 260 34.40 17.14 -2.37
N PRO A 261 34.33 17.06 -1.03
CA PRO A 261 35.11 16.07 -0.28
C PRO A 261 34.78 14.62 -0.64
N ALA A 262 33.50 14.29 -0.86
CA ALA A 262 33.09 12.94 -1.28
C ALA A 262 33.71 12.54 -2.64
N HIS A 263 33.82 13.51 -3.56
CA HIS A 263 34.50 13.30 -4.84
C HIS A 263 35.99 13.05 -4.67
N GLN A 264 36.66 13.87 -3.85
CA GLN A 264 38.08 13.71 -3.54
C GLN A 264 38.38 12.35 -2.87
N ALA A 265 37.45 11.84 -2.07
CA ALA A 265 37.52 10.53 -1.44
C ALA A 265 37.10 9.36 -2.35
N SER A 266 36.84 9.58 -3.64
CA SER A 266 36.42 8.56 -4.61
C SER A 266 35.16 7.77 -4.20
N VAL A 267 34.28 8.38 -3.41
CA VAL A 267 33.07 7.74 -2.84
C VAL A 267 32.06 7.39 -3.94
N PHE A 268 31.97 8.21 -4.99
CA PHE A 268 31.03 8.01 -6.10
C PHE A 268 31.19 6.68 -6.85
N THR A 269 32.40 6.14 -6.93
CA THR A 269 32.64 4.83 -7.56
C THR A 269 31.98 3.71 -6.75
N LYS A 270 32.00 3.81 -5.41
CA LYS A 270 31.33 2.87 -4.52
C LYS A 270 29.80 3.06 -4.55
N LEU A 271 29.34 4.31 -4.63
CA LEU A 271 27.92 4.66 -4.70
C LEU A 271 27.19 4.26 -6.00
N LYS A 272 27.92 3.70 -6.98
CA LYS A 272 27.34 3.20 -8.23
C LYS A 272 26.56 1.89 -8.04
N HIS A 273 26.98 1.05 -7.10
CA HIS A 273 26.44 -0.29 -6.88
C HIS A 273 26.10 -0.51 -5.40
N LEU A 274 24.94 0.00 -4.97
CA LEU A 274 24.52 0.08 -3.55
C LEU A 274 23.77 -1.14 -3.02
N GLY A 275 23.98 -2.29 -3.63
CA GLY A 275 23.27 -3.52 -3.27
C GLY A 275 23.07 -4.43 -4.48
N VAL A 276 22.25 -5.45 -4.31
CA VAL A 276 22.05 -6.52 -5.30
C VAL A 276 20.63 -7.12 -5.20
N PHE A 277 20.01 -7.42 -6.33
CA PHE A 277 18.76 -8.18 -6.37
C PHE A 277 19.03 -9.67 -6.12
N LEU A 278 18.28 -10.22 -5.18
CA LEU A 278 18.40 -11.61 -4.75
C LEU A 278 17.55 -12.54 -5.63
N GLY A 279 17.95 -13.81 -5.70
CA GLY A 279 17.31 -14.85 -6.50
C GLY A 279 16.47 -15.82 -5.69
N ASP A 280 15.90 -16.82 -6.36
CA ASP A 280 15.12 -17.85 -5.69
C ASP A 280 15.94 -18.56 -4.59
N HIS A 281 15.27 -18.87 -3.49
CA HIS A 281 15.82 -19.40 -2.24
C HIS A 281 16.77 -18.45 -1.48
N GLU A 282 16.81 -17.18 -1.85
CA GLU A 282 17.57 -16.14 -1.13
C GLU A 282 16.64 -15.14 -0.44
N GLY A 283 17.18 -14.41 0.53
CA GLY A 283 16.48 -13.33 1.22
C GLY A 283 15.12 -13.80 1.77
N PHE A 284 14.08 -13.03 1.51
CA PHE A 284 12.71 -13.33 1.95
C PHE A 284 12.08 -14.60 1.32
N ASN A 285 12.71 -15.18 0.29
CA ASN A 285 12.31 -16.47 -0.28
C ASN A 285 12.87 -17.67 0.50
N THR A 286 13.84 -17.43 1.40
CA THR A 286 14.35 -18.46 2.29
C THR A 286 13.21 -19.01 3.16
N PRO A 287 13.00 -20.33 3.28
CA PRO A 287 12.01 -20.89 4.19
C PRO A 287 12.30 -20.51 5.64
N VAL A 288 11.27 -20.05 6.37
CA VAL A 288 11.36 -19.75 7.81
C VAL A 288 11.63 -21.05 8.56
N ASN A 289 12.88 -21.24 8.98
CA ASN A 289 13.33 -22.44 9.67
C ASN A 289 14.39 -22.07 10.72
N PRO A 290 14.17 -22.40 12.02
CA PRO A 290 15.17 -22.18 13.07
C PRO A 290 16.51 -22.90 12.85
N ALA A 291 16.54 -23.90 11.98
CA ALA A 291 17.77 -24.62 11.65
C ALA A 291 18.71 -23.85 10.72
N ASN A 292 18.23 -22.79 10.05
CA ASN A 292 19.07 -21.97 9.17
C ASN A 292 20.12 -21.24 10.01
N LYS A 293 21.38 -21.31 9.60
CA LYS A 293 22.51 -20.71 10.29
C LYS A 293 23.16 -19.65 9.43
N LEU A 294 23.89 -18.75 10.09
CA LEU A 294 24.71 -17.75 9.40
C LEU A 294 25.77 -18.39 8.49
N SER A 295 26.23 -19.61 8.82
CA SER A 295 27.18 -20.40 8.02
C SER A 295 26.60 -20.93 6.71
N ASP A 296 25.27 -20.93 6.56
CA ASP A 296 24.61 -21.43 5.36
C ASP A 296 24.61 -20.37 4.23
N MET A 297 25.04 -19.14 4.55
CA MET A 297 25.32 -18.11 3.56
C MET A 297 26.62 -18.44 2.82
N SER A 298 26.54 -18.55 1.50
CA SER A 298 27.67 -18.77 0.61
C SER A 298 27.93 -17.54 -0.26
N ASP A 299 29.03 -17.54 -1.00
CA ASP A 299 29.40 -16.42 -1.88
C ASP A 299 28.33 -16.17 -2.97
N ASP A 300 27.55 -17.19 -3.32
CA ASP A 300 26.50 -17.17 -4.34
C ASP A 300 25.07 -17.13 -3.78
N LYS A 301 24.85 -17.37 -2.48
CA LYS A 301 23.50 -17.42 -1.88
C LYS A 301 23.39 -16.74 -0.52
N PHE A 302 22.40 -15.86 -0.43
CA PHE A 302 22.04 -15.15 0.78
C PHE A 302 20.86 -15.82 1.51
N VAL A 303 21.17 -16.80 2.37
CA VAL A 303 20.18 -17.57 3.13
C VAL A 303 19.86 -16.87 4.46
N LEU A 304 18.59 -16.53 4.69
CA LEU A 304 18.18 -15.90 5.95
C LEU A 304 18.22 -16.86 7.15
N SER A 305 18.70 -16.33 8.28
CA SER A 305 18.72 -16.97 9.60
C SER A 305 18.34 -15.98 10.69
N TYR A 306 17.84 -16.44 11.83
CA TYR A 306 17.56 -15.57 12.98
C TYR A 306 18.83 -14.90 13.51
N ASP A 307 19.96 -15.60 13.49
CA ASP A 307 21.27 -15.05 13.87
C ASP A 307 21.63 -13.81 13.04
N TYR A 308 21.23 -13.77 11.77
CA TYR A 308 21.49 -12.60 10.91
C TYR A 308 20.74 -11.36 11.39
N PHE A 309 19.47 -11.52 11.79
CA PHE A 309 18.68 -10.42 12.35
C PHE A 309 19.16 -9.99 13.72
N VAL A 310 19.63 -10.94 14.54
CA VAL A 310 20.27 -10.63 15.83
C VAL A 310 21.52 -9.78 15.62
N LYS A 311 22.39 -10.13 14.65
CA LYS A 311 23.58 -9.34 14.32
C LYS A 311 23.25 -7.94 13.83
N GLN A 312 22.19 -7.78 13.05
CA GLN A 312 21.70 -6.45 12.65
C GLN A 312 21.24 -5.63 13.87
N GLY A 313 20.54 -6.26 14.81
CA GLY A 313 20.09 -5.65 16.06
C GLY A 313 21.24 -5.22 16.95
N GLU A 314 22.23 -6.09 17.16
CA GLU A 314 23.45 -5.78 17.93
C GLU A 314 24.19 -4.57 17.34
N PHE A 315 24.37 -4.54 16.02
CA PHE A 315 25.01 -3.41 15.34
C PHE A 315 24.19 -2.12 15.50
N PHE A 316 22.87 -2.19 15.41
CA PHE A 316 21.99 -1.04 15.61
C PHE A 316 22.05 -0.50 17.05
N GLU A 317 22.11 -1.39 18.04
CA GLU A 317 22.29 -1.05 19.45
C GLU A 317 23.63 -0.34 19.68
N GLU A 318 24.73 -0.87 19.15
CA GLU A 318 26.05 -0.23 19.20
C GLU A 318 26.04 1.15 18.52
N PHE A 319 25.42 1.29 17.36
CA PHE A 319 25.31 2.55 16.63
C PHE A 319 24.48 3.60 17.38
N THR A 320 23.54 3.17 18.21
CA THR A 320 22.66 4.06 18.99
C THR A 320 23.15 4.32 20.41
N ALA A 321 24.18 3.58 20.85
CA ALA A 321 24.81 3.78 22.14
C ALA A 321 25.32 5.22 22.30
N GLY A 322 24.86 5.90 23.35
CA GLY A 322 25.27 7.27 23.67
C GLY A 322 24.57 8.38 22.88
N LYS A 323 23.61 8.06 22.00
CA LYS A 323 22.75 9.04 21.34
C LYS A 323 21.60 9.48 22.25
N ASP A 324 21.09 10.68 22.00
CA ASP A 324 19.89 11.17 22.70
C ASP A 324 18.61 10.51 22.17
N ALA A 325 17.49 10.71 22.88
CA ALA A 325 16.21 10.09 22.52
C ALA A 325 15.67 10.53 21.15
N GLU A 326 15.95 11.75 20.71
CA GLU A 326 15.50 12.26 19.40
C GLU A 326 16.27 11.58 18.27
N GLN A 327 17.59 11.50 18.41
CA GLN A 327 18.49 10.80 17.51
C GLN A 327 18.19 9.30 17.43
N ILE A 328 17.87 8.66 18.56
CA ILE A 328 17.46 7.25 18.60
C ILE A 328 16.15 7.06 17.83
N ASN A 329 15.15 7.92 18.06
CA ASN A 329 13.86 7.81 17.35
C ASN A 329 14.02 7.98 15.83
N GLU A 330 14.87 8.92 15.40
CA GLU A 330 15.17 9.09 13.96
C GLU A 330 15.93 7.88 13.41
N ALA A 331 16.90 7.34 14.15
CA ALA A 331 17.61 6.12 13.77
C ALA A 331 16.66 4.91 13.66
N ILE A 332 15.69 4.75 14.57
CA ILE A 332 14.67 3.69 14.51
C ILE A 332 13.80 3.85 13.27
N LYS A 333 13.35 5.08 12.99
CA LYS A 333 12.53 5.38 11.81
C LYS A 333 13.28 5.08 10.52
N GLN A 334 14.56 5.44 10.47
CA GLN A 334 15.48 5.15 9.37
C GLN A 334 15.71 3.64 9.21
N PHE A 335 15.94 2.92 10.31
CA PHE A 335 16.11 1.46 10.30
C PHE A 335 14.86 0.73 9.79
N ARG A 336 13.66 1.17 10.19
CA ARG A 336 12.42 0.64 9.64
C ARG A 336 12.27 0.97 8.15
N ARG A 337 12.67 2.16 7.71
CA ARG A 337 12.50 2.55 6.31
C ARG A 337 13.51 1.91 5.38
N TYR A 338 14.78 1.92 5.73
CA TYR A 338 15.91 1.56 4.86
C TYR A 338 16.75 0.39 5.40
N GLY A 339 16.59 0.06 6.68
CA GLY A 339 17.48 -0.82 7.43
C GLY A 339 18.77 -0.11 7.86
N LEU A 340 19.84 -0.88 8.04
CA LEU A 340 21.15 -0.34 8.37
C LEU A 340 21.65 0.56 7.23
N LEU A 341 22.21 1.73 7.57
CA LEU A 341 22.99 2.58 6.66
C LEU A 341 24.50 2.57 6.99
N HIS A 342 24.85 1.70 7.92
CA HIS A 342 26.18 1.42 8.40
C HIS A 342 26.24 -0.05 8.69
N SER A 343 27.30 -0.69 8.25
CA SER A 343 27.58 -2.08 8.56
C SER A 343 29.06 -2.24 8.82
N GLY A 344 29.37 -3.22 9.67
CA GLY A 344 30.74 -3.60 10.00
C GLY A 344 30.81 -5.08 10.31
N GLY A 345 32.04 -5.59 10.37
CA GLY A 345 32.31 -6.99 10.70
C GLY A 345 31.59 -7.97 9.77
N VAL A 346 30.96 -8.98 10.37
CA VAL A 346 30.43 -10.14 9.66
C VAL A 346 29.34 -9.77 8.62
N ILE A 347 28.51 -8.77 8.90
CA ILE A 347 27.44 -8.36 7.97
C ILE A 347 28.04 -7.78 6.69
N ALA A 348 29.00 -6.87 6.82
CA ALA A 348 29.65 -6.22 5.68
C ALA A 348 30.38 -7.26 4.81
N ASP A 349 31.07 -8.22 5.44
CA ASP A 349 31.77 -9.30 4.73
C ASP A 349 30.81 -10.18 3.91
N LEU A 350 29.67 -10.56 4.51
CA LEU A 350 28.64 -11.37 3.85
C LEU A 350 28.00 -10.64 2.67
N VAL A 351 27.67 -9.36 2.86
CA VAL A 351 27.09 -8.52 1.80
C VAL A 351 28.09 -8.35 0.66
N GLN A 352 29.35 -8.06 0.96
CA GLN A 352 30.38 -7.89 -0.06
C GLN A 352 30.58 -9.15 -0.89
N LYS A 353 30.64 -10.33 -0.24
CA LYS A 353 30.73 -11.62 -0.91
C LYS A 353 29.55 -11.83 -1.85
N ARG A 354 28.32 -11.65 -1.36
CA ARG A 354 27.12 -11.86 -2.18
C ARG A 354 27.02 -10.87 -3.34
N LYS A 355 27.36 -9.61 -3.11
CA LYS A 355 27.37 -8.58 -4.16
C LYS A 355 28.36 -8.89 -5.29
N ALA A 356 29.46 -9.58 -5.01
CA ALA A 356 30.44 -9.97 -6.02
C ALA A 356 29.85 -10.92 -7.08
N ALA A 357 28.82 -11.70 -6.73
CA ALA A 357 28.08 -12.54 -7.68
C ALA A 357 27.11 -11.76 -8.60
N GLY A 358 26.81 -10.50 -8.29
CA GLY A 358 25.89 -9.66 -9.08
C GLY A 358 24.42 -10.04 -8.92
N ASP A 359 23.56 -9.35 -9.69
CA ASP A 359 22.09 -9.54 -9.62
C ASP A 359 21.71 -10.95 -10.06
N SER A 360 20.89 -11.62 -9.25
CA SER A 360 20.30 -12.90 -9.62
C SER A 360 19.20 -12.72 -10.66
N LYS A 361 19.07 -13.70 -11.55
CA LYS A 361 17.90 -13.81 -12.44
C LYS A 361 16.79 -14.56 -11.70
N LEU A 362 15.57 -14.07 -11.83
CA LEU A 362 14.36 -14.75 -11.37
C LEU A 362 13.83 -15.56 -12.56
N ASP A 363 13.68 -16.87 -12.40
CA ASP A 363 13.23 -17.78 -13.47
C ASP A 363 11.71 -17.85 -13.60
#